data_AF-A0A954ZWT8-F1
#
_entry.id   AF-A0A954ZWT8-F1
#
_cell.length_a   1.000
_cell.length_b   1.000
_cell.length_c   1.000
_cell.angle_alpha   90.00
_cell.angle_beta   90.00
_cell.angle_gamma   90.00
#
_symmetry.space_group_name_H-M   'P 1'
#
loop_
_entity.id
_entity.type
_entity.pdbx_description
1 polymer ?
#
loop_
_entity_poly.entity_id
_entity_poly.type
_entity_poly.pdbx_seq_one_letter_code
_entity_poly.pdbx_strand_id
1 'polypeptide(L)'
;MADENNSTHTHEDELLDHNYDGIQEYDNPIPGWWHLIFLGSIVFSICYVVVWHLTPIIPTREARHASAVAAAEEAQFGPLRDMPMDSNKILAVMGNDKWLSGGESIFKGTCAVCHGQQGEGIEALGLNLTDEKYLFVQKITDIADIVKNGTPSKKMPPQSQFNENEIAMVAGYVAKLRGKNVPGPESQMQGEEIPPFPQPQSQPSDG
;
A
#
# COMPACT_ATOMS: atom_id res chain seq x y z
N MET A 1 44.43 11.83 -60.64
CA MET A 1 45.24 12.86 -59.96
C MET A 1 45.04 12.60 -58.49
N ALA A 2 46.14 12.24 -57.84
CA ALA A 2 46.23 11.96 -56.41
C ALA A 2 46.12 13.28 -55.62
N ASP A 3 46.38 13.18 -54.32
CA ASP A 3 46.60 14.24 -53.32
C ASP A 3 45.42 14.31 -52.34
N GLU A 4 45.34 13.37 -51.40
CA GLU A 4 46.04 13.43 -50.09
C GLU A 4 45.78 14.74 -49.35
N ASN A 5 44.68 14.79 -48.60
CA ASN A 5 44.59 15.67 -47.43
C ASN A 5 44.38 14.80 -46.19
N ASN A 6 45.39 13.98 -45.90
CA ASN A 6 45.62 13.47 -44.56
C ASN A 6 46.50 14.50 -43.84
N SER A 7 45.89 15.59 -43.37
CA SER A 7 46.55 16.52 -42.45
C SER A 7 46.71 15.81 -41.11
N THR A 8 47.79 15.05 -40.95
CA THR A 8 48.30 14.68 -39.63
C THR A 8 48.69 15.96 -38.92
N HIS A 9 47.79 16.49 -38.09
CA HIS A 9 48.10 17.55 -37.14
C HIS A 9 49.15 17.02 -36.16
N THR A 10 50.43 17.30 -36.42
CA THR A 10 51.47 17.21 -35.41
C THR A 10 51.23 18.36 -34.44
N HIS A 11 50.59 18.08 -33.31
CA HIS A 11 50.55 19.03 -32.20
C HIS A 11 51.97 19.17 -31.68
N GLU A 12 52.61 20.31 -31.92
CA GLU A 12 53.84 20.65 -31.21
C GLU A 12 53.46 20.88 -29.74
N ASP A 13 54.05 20.11 -28.84
CA ASP A 13 53.84 20.25 -27.39
C ASP A 13 54.50 21.55 -26.91
N GLU A 14 53.82 22.69 -27.12
CA GLU A 14 54.29 24.01 -26.70
C GLU A 14 54.06 24.21 -25.19
N LEU A 15 55.10 24.64 -24.48
CA LEU A 15 55.02 25.00 -23.07
C LEU A 15 54.69 26.49 -22.91
N LEU A 16 53.82 26.81 -21.96
CA LEU A 16 53.55 28.19 -21.55
C LEU A 16 54.76 28.80 -20.83
N ASP A 17 54.92 30.12 -20.94
CA ASP A 17 56.11 30.88 -20.52
C ASP A 17 56.31 30.92 -18.97
N HIS A 18 55.31 30.51 -18.20
CA HIS A 18 55.38 30.54 -16.74
C HIS A 18 55.78 29.19 -16.14
N ASN A 19 56.69 29.24 -15.17
CA ASN A 19 57.12 28.10 -14.37
C ASN A 19 56.72 28.33 -12.91
N TYR A 20 55.87 27.45 -12.39
CA TYR A 20 55.41 27.48 -11.01
C TYR A 20 56.04 26.32 -10.25
N ASP A 21 57.08 26.61 -9.47
CA ASP A 21 57.76 25.63 -8.60
C ASP A 21 58.22 24.36 -9.35
N GLY A 22 58.80 24.55 -10.54
CA GLY A 22 59.26 23.47 -11.40
C GLY A 22 58.17 22.82 -12.26
N ILE A 23 56.89 23.18 -12.09
CA ILE A 23 55.78 22.71 -12.93
C ILE A 23 55.54 23.73 -14.05
N GLN A 24 55.44 23.21 -15.28
CA GLN A 24 55.12 23.98 -16.49
C GLN A 24 53.89 23.37 -17.17
N GLU A 25 53.11 24.20 -17.85
CA GLU A 25 51.84 23.81 -18.46
C GLU A 25 51.98 23.78 -19.99
N TYR A 26 51.35 22.78 -20.63
CA TYR A 26 51.30 22.66 -22.08
C TYR A 26 50.10 23.41 -22.65
N ASP A 27 50.27 24.13 -23.76
CA ASP A 27 49.19 24.77 -24.53
C ASP A 27 48.54 23.78 -25.51
N ASN A 28 48.14 22.61 -24.98
CA ASN A 28 47.51 21.58 -25.78
C ASN A 28 46.01 21.85 -25.94
N PRO A 29 45.46 21.76 -27.16
CA PRO A 29 44.04 21.91 -27.36
C PRO A 29 43.31 20.77 -26.65
N ILE A 30 42.15 21.09 -26.06
CA ILE A 30 41.35 20.09 -25.36
C ILE A 30 40.92 18.96 -26.31
N PRO A 31 40.93 17.69 -25.86
CA PRO A 31 40.68 16.56 -26.74
C PRO A 31 39.31 16.65 -27.42
N GLY A 32 39.25 16.32 -28.71
CA GLY A 32 37.99 16.39 -29.48
C GLY A 32 36.84 15.55 -28.88
N TRP A 33 37.15 14.40 -28.29
CA TRP A 33 36.14 13.58 -27.59
C TRP A 33 35.57 14.28 -26.35
N TRP A 34 36.37 15.10 -25.66
CA TRP A 34 35.93 15.87 -24.50
C TRP A 34 34.94 16.95 -24.93
N HIS A 35 35.24 17.67 -26.03
CA HIS A 35 34.30 18.62 -26.64
C HIS A 35 32.96 17.97 -27.04
N LEU A 36 33.00 16.77 -27.61
CA LEU A 36 31.80 16.03 -27.99
C LEU A 36 30.95 15.70 -26.76
N ILE A 37 31.55 15.20 -25.67
CA ILE A 37 30.81 14.91 -24.43
C ILE A 37 30.27 16.19 -23.81
N PHE A 38 31.07 17.26 -23.76
CA PHE A 38 30.66 18.55 -23.23
C PHE A 38 29.44 19.12 -23.97
N LEU A 39 29.51 19.21 -25.31
CA LEU A 39 28.38 19.66 -26.13
C LEU A 39 27.19 18.70 -26.06
N GLY A 40 27.45 17.39 -26.01
CA GLY A 40 26.41 16.37 -25.86
C GLY A 40 25.62 16.54 -24.55
N SER A 41 26.31 16.84 -23.45
CA SER A 41 25.67 17.10 -22.15
C SER A 41 24.77 18.34 -22.17
N ILE A 42 25.17 19.41 -22.87
CA ILE A 42 24.37 20.63 -23.03
C ILE A 42 23.09 20.31 -23.81
N VAL A 43 23.21 19.63 -24.95
CA VAL A 43 22.06 19.20 -25.75
C VAL A 43 21.13 18.32 -24.93
N PHE A 44 21.67 17.32 -24.22
CA PHE A 44 20.90 16.45 -23.33
C PHE A 44 20.16 17.25 -22.25
N SER A 45 20.82 18.21 -21.59
CA SER A 45 20.21 19.05 -20.56
C SER A 45 19.03 19.86 -21.10
N ILE A 46 19.17 20.46 -22.30
CA ILE A 46 18.09 21.22 -22.93
C ILE A 46 16.92 20.28 -23.26
N CYS A 47 17.18 19.13 -23.89
CA CYS A 47 16.16 18.14 -24.17
C CYS A 47 15.45 17.65 -22.90
N TYR A 48 16.21 17.42 -21.82
CA TYR A 48 15.68 17.00 -20.54
C TYR A 48 14.70 18.03 -19.98
N VAL A 49 15.08 19.32 -19.93
CA VAL A 49 14.21 20.38 -19.41
C VAL A 49 12.94 20.52 -20.26
N VAL A 50 13.06 20.48 -21.59
CA VAL A 50 11.89 20.52 -22.48
C VAL A 50 10.94 19.37 -22.16
N VAL A 51 11.46 18.15 -22.13
CA VAL A 51 10.65 16.94 -21.90
C VAL A 51 10.02 16.93 -20.51
N TRP A 52 10.78 17.22 -19.46
CA TRP A 52 10.35 17.05 -18.06
C TRP A 52 9.64 18.27 -17.45
N HIS A 53 9.87 19.48 -17.98
CA HIS A 53 9.29 20.71 -17.41
C HIS A 53 8.39 21.48 -18.37
N LEU A 54 8.57 21.36 -19.70
CA LEU A 54 7.83 22.18 -20.67
C LEU A 54 6.78 21.39 -21.46
N THR A 55 6.81 20.05 -21.40
CA THR A 55 5.83 19.21 -22.11
C THR A 55 5.03 18.33 -21.14
N PRO A 56 3.74 18.07 -21.42
CA PRO A 56 2.92 17.15 -20.64
C PRO A 56 3.10 15.67 -21.07
N ILE A 57 4.12 15.35 -21.88
CA ILE A 57 4.30 14.02 -22.46
C ILE A 57 4.61 12.99 -21.38
N ILE A 58 5.34 13.38 -20.33
CA ILE A 58 5.69 12.49 -19.22
C ILE A 58 4.90 12.89 -17.97
N PRO A 59 4.17 11.95 -17.33
CA PRO A 59 3.50 12.23 -16.08
C PRO A 59 4.50 12.60 -14.98
N THR A 60 4.10 13.56 -14.14
CA THR A 60 4.88 14.00 -12.99
C THR A 60 5.18 12.82 -12.06
N ARG A 61 6.19 12.96 -11.20
CA ARG A 61 6.51 11.92 -10.21
C ARG A 61 5.31 11.59 -9.32
N GLU A 62 4.56 12.61 -8.93
CA GLU A 62 3.34 12.48 -8.13
C GLU A 62 2.25 11.72 -8.90
N ALA A 63 2.00 12.09 -10.16
CA ALA A 63 1.01 11.38 -10.98
C ALA A 63 1.38 9.90 -11.20
N ARG A 64 2.67 9.61 -11.44
CA ARG A 64 3.17 8.24 -11.56
C ARG A 64 3.01 7.46 -10.26
N HIS A 65 3.41 8.06 -9.13
CA HIS A 65 3.24 7.44 -7.82
C HIS A 65 1.76 7.18 -7.52
N ALA A 66 0.89 8.17 -7.75
CA ALA A 66 -0.55 8.02 -7.58
C ALA A 66 -1.12 6.88 -8.45
N SER A 67 -0.72 6.80 -9.73
CA SER A 67 -1.15 5.70 -10.60
C SER A 67 -0.61 4.33 -10.16
N ALA A 68 0.61 4.29 -9.63
CA ALA A 68 1.22 3.06 -9.15
C ALA A 68 0.56 2.56 -7.86
N VAL A 69 0.23 3.47 -6.94
CA VAL A 69 -0.53 3.16 -5.72
C VAL A 69 -1.93 2.68 -6.10
N ALA A 70 -2.64 3.39 -6.97
CA ALA A 70 -3.98 3.00 -7.42
C ALA A 70 -3.98 1.62 -8.10
N ALA A 71 -2.98 1.32 -8.94
CA ALA A 71 -2.83 0.00 -9.56
C ALA A 71 -2.52 -1.10 -8.51
N ALA A 72 -1.71 -0.79 -7.50
CA ALA A 72 -1.41 -1.72 -6.42
C ALA A 72 -2.64 -1.98 -5.53
N GLU A 73 -3.45 -0.96 -5.23
CA GLU A 73 -4.70 -1.10 -4.50
C GLU A 73 -5.72 -1.91 -5.30
N GLU A 74 -5.87 -1.65 -6.59
CA GLU A 74 -6.78 -2.42 -7.45
C GLU A 74 -6.35 -3.89 -7.56
N ALA A 75 -5.05 -4.16 -7.69
CA ALA A 75 -4.54 -5.53 -7.70
C ALA A 75 -4.78 -6.25 -6.36
N GLN A 76 -4.79 -5.52 -5.24
CA GLN A 76 -4.93 -6.10 -3.90
C GLN A 76 -6.37 -6.21 -3.43
N PHE A 77 -7.21 -5.24 -3.76
CA PHE A 77 -8.57 -5.09 -3.22
C PHE A 77 -9.65 -5.06 -4.29
N GLY A 78 -9.29 -4.99 -5.58
CA GLY A 78 -10.22 -5.12 -6.69
C GLY A 78 -11.01 -6.44 -6.64
N PRO A 79 -10.36 -7.61 -6.44
CA PRO A 79 -11.08 -8.87 -6.26
C PRO A 79 -12.06 -8.85 -5.09
N LEU A 80 -11.69 -8.22 -3.98
CA LEU A 80 -12.58 -8.07 -2.82
C LEU A 80 -13.74 -7.11 -3.11
N ARG A 81 -13.48 -6.02 -3.86
CA ARG A 81 -14.48 -5.03 -4.28
C ARG A 81 -15.59 -5.67 -5.10
N ASP A 82 -15.24 -6.56 -6.03
CA ASP A 82 -16.18 -7.18 -6.96
C ASP A 82 -16.99 -8.34 -6.33
N MET A 83 -16.58 -8.85 -5.17
CA MET A 83 -17.34 -9.87 -4.45
C MET A 83 -18.61 -9.27 -3.82
N PRO A 84 -19.77 -9.94 -3.93
CA PRO A 84 -20.97 -9.56 -3.20
C PRO A 84 -20.74 -9.71 -1.68
N MET A 85 -21.42 -8.89 -0.87
CA MET A 85 -21.37 -9.02 0.59
C MET A 85 -22.13 -10.27 1.05
N ASP A 86 -21.45 -11.42 1.02
CA ASP A 86 -21.95 -12.72 1.45
C ASP A 86 -20.92 -13.47 2.32
N SER A 87 -21.26 -14.70 2.71
CA SER A 87 -20.36 -15.54 3.49
C SER A 87 -19.02 -15.77 2.79
N ASN A 88 -18.99 -15.91 1.46
CA ASN A 88 -17.75 -16.18 0.72
C ASN A 88 -16.80 -15.00 0.78
N LYS A 89 -17.30 -13.75 0.68
CA LYS A 89 -16.48 -12.54 0.82
C LYS A 89 -15.82 -12.48 2.19
N ILE A 90 -16.56 -12.76 3.26
CA ILE A 90 -16.03 -12.73 4.63
C ILE A 90 -15.02 -13.87 4.85
N LEU A 91 -15.29 -15.07 4.33
CA LEU A 91 -14.37 -16.21 4.40
C LEU A 91 -13.09 -15.95 3.61
N ALA A 92 -13.17 -15.26 2.48
CA ALA A 92 -12.02 -14.87 1.68
C ALA A 92 -11.12 -13.88 2.44
N VAL A 93 -11.70 -12.93 3.18
CA VAL A 93 -10.97 -12.06 4.14
C VAL A 93 -10.29 -12.89 5.22
N MET A 94 -11.00 -13.81 5.86
CA MET A 94 -10.45 -14.64 6.93
C MET A 94 -9.26 -15.50 6.47
N GLY A 95 -9.28 -15.95 5.22
CA GLY A 95 -8.22 -16.75 4.60
C GLY A 95 -7.06 -15.95 4.00
N ASN A 96 -7.12 -14.62 4.02
CA ASN A 96 -6.11 -13.74 3.44
C ASN A 96 -5.51 -12.82 4.52
N ASP A 97 -4.27 -13.10 4.92
CA ASP A 97 -3.60 -12.37 6.01
C ASP A 97 -3.50 -10.86 5.77
N LYS A 98 -3.41 -10.43 4.52
CA LYS A 98 -3.34 -9.02 4.16
C LYS A 98 -4.67 -8.30 4.40
N TRP A 99 -5.78 -8.89 3.94
CA TRP A 99 -7.12 -8.34 4.17
C TRP A 99 -7.49 -8.41 5.65
N LEU A 100 -7.12 -9.48 6.32
CA LEU A 100 -7.31 -9.66 7.75
C LEU A 100 -6.55 -8.61 8.57
N SER A 101 -5.30 -8.30 8.22
CA SER A 101 -4.51 -7.24 8.86
C SER A 101 -5.12 -5.85 8.66
N GLY A 102 -5.73 -5.62 7.49
CA GLY A 102 -6.55 -4.43 7.24
C GLY A 102 -7.75 -4.36 8.18
N GLY A 103 -8.48 -5.47 8.34
CA GLY A 103 -9.59 -5.59 9.28
C GLY A 103 -9.19 -5.35 10.73
N GLU A 104 -8.04 -5.88 11.15
CA GLU A 104 -7.47 -5.64 12.48
C GLU A 104 -7.16 -4.15 12.72
N SER A 105 -6.61 -3.48 11.71
CA SER A 105 -6.28 -2.06 11.78
C SER A 105 -7.53 -1.20 11.94
N ILE A 106 -8.59 -1.52 11.18
CA ILE A 106 -9.91 -0.87 11.32
C ILE A 106 -10.49 -1.14 12.71
N PHE A 107 -10.45 -2.38 13.18
CA PHE A 107 -10.95 -2.76 14.49
C PHE A 107 -10.26 -1.96 15.61
N LYS A 108 -8.93 -1.91 15.60
CA LYS A 108 -8.15 -1.15 16.59
C LYS A 108 -8.40 0.36 16.52
N GLY A 109 -8.57 0.89 15.32
CA GLY A 109 -8.81 2.32 15.10
C GLY A 109 -10.23 2.79 15.49
N THR A 110 -11.23 1.91 15.47
CA THR A 110 -12.63 2.33 15.65
C THR A 110 -13.43 1.45 16.62
N CYS A 111 -13.37 0.13 16.48
CA CYS A 111 -14.21 -0.79 17.25
C CYS A 111 -13.71 -1.02 18.68
N ALA A 112 -12.39 -1.01 18.87
CA ALA A 112 -11.73 -1.30 20.14
C ALA A 112 -12.09 -0.32 21.26
N VAL A 113 -12.57 0.89 20.92
CA VAL A 113 -13.03 1.90 21.89
C VAL A 113 -14.19 1.38 22.73
N CYS A 114 -15.04 0.52 22.17
CA CYS A 114 -16.18 -0.08 22.90
C CYS A 114 -15.96 -1.57 23.19
N HIS A 115 -15.31 -2.30 22.28
CA HIS A 115 -15.17 -3.76 22.37
C HIS A 115 -13.83 -4.23 22.96
N GLY A 116 -12.95 -3.32 23.38
CA GLY A 116 -11.64 -3.67 23.91
C GLY A 116 -10.59 -3.88 22.82
N GLN A 117 -9.31 -3.84 23.20
CA GLN A 117 -8.19 -3.88 22.24
C GLN A 117 -8.06 -5.24 21.54
N GLN A 118 -8.53 -6.29 22.19
CA GLN A 118 -8.48 -7.67 21.73
C GLN A 118 -9.89 -8.24 21.49
N GLY A 119 -10.95 -7.42 21.64
CA GLY A 119 -12.34 -7.86 21.54
C GLY A 119 -12.92 -8.41 22.84
N GLU A 120 -12.26 -8.20 23.97
CA GLU A 120 -12.63 -8.70 25.30
C GLU A 120 -13.92 -8.09 25.88
N GLY A 121 -14.42 -7.02 25.27
CA GLY A 121 -15.55 -6.23 25.76
C GLY A 121 -15.15 -5.24 26.85
N ILE A 122 -15.93 -4.17 26.97
CA ILE A 122 -15.76 -3.14 28.01
C ILE A 122 -17.09 -2.97 28.73
N GLU A 123 -17.05 -3.02 30.06
CA GLU A 123 -18.24 -2.91 30.89
C GLU A 123 -19.06 -1.66 30.54
N ALA A 124 -20.37 -1.86 30.36
CA ALA A 124 -21.36 -0.85 29.95
C ALA A 124 -21.17 -0.22 28.55
N LEU A 125 -20.11 -0.55 27.80
CA LEU A 125 -19.86 0.00 26.46
C LEU A 125 -20.05 -1.03 25.34
N GLY A 126 -19.43 -2.20 25.44
CA GLY A 126 -19.42 -3.16 24.36
C GLY A 126 -19.22 -4.59 24.82
N LEU A 127 -19.82 -5.51 24.06
CA LEU A 127 -19.81 -6.94 24.32
C LEU A 127 -18.45 -7.56 24.02
N ASN A 128 -18.18 -8.72 24.63
CA ASN A 128 -17.08 -9.57 24.24
C ASN A 128 -17.38 -10.15 22.85
N LEU A 129 -16.39 -10.12 21.96
CA LEU A 129 -16.47 -10.60 20.57
C LEU A 129 -15.61 -11.86 20.35
N THR A 130 -14.94 -12.33 21.39
CA THR A 130 -13.96 -13.42 21.37
C THR A 130 -14.49 -14.73 21.96
N ASP A 131 -15.65 -14.67 22.61
CA ASP A 131 -16.32 -15.84 23.18
C ASP A 131 -17.20 -16.57 22.16
N GLU A 132 -17.98 -17.54 22.63
CA GLU A 132 -18.89 -18.33 21.81
C GLU A 132 -20.35 -17.84 21.86
N LYS A 133 -20.64 -16.76 22.60
CA LYS A 133 -22.00 -16.30 22.88
C LYS A 133 -22.36 -15.06 22.07
N TYR A 134 -23.50 -15.11 21.39
CA TYR A 134 -23.94 -14.03 20.51
C TYR A 134 -25.39 -13.64 20.78
N LEU A 135 -25.64 -12.32 20.84
CA LEU A 135 -26.99 -11.76 20.99
C LEU A 135 -27.71 -11.54 19.65
N PHE A 136 -26.97 -11.06 18.64
CA PHE A 136 -27.54 -10.58 17.37
C PHE A 136 -26.96 -11.28 16.15
N VAL A 137 -25.99 -12.19 16.34
CA VAL A 137 -25.32 -12.91 15.25
C VAL A 137 -25.79 -14.36 15.29
N GLN A 138 -26.25 -14.86 14.15
CA GLN A 138 -26.59 -16.27 13.94
C GLN A 138 -25.75 -16.87 12.80
N LYS A 139 -25.39 -16.05 11.81
CA LYS A 139 -24.55 -16.39 10.66
C LYS A 139 -23.45 -15.36 10.49
N ILE A 140 -22.36 -15.74 9.82
CA ILE A 140 -21.18 -14.88 9.65
C ILE A 140 -21.49 -13.54 8.97
N THR A 141 -22.47 -13.52 8.05
CA THR A 141 -22.90 -12.29 7.36
C THR A 141 -23.54 -11.27 8.29
N ASP A 142 -24.14 -11.71 9.40
CA ASP A 142 -24.78 -10.79 10.35
C ASP A 142 -23.78 -9.82 10.97
N ILE A 143 -22.50 -10.22 11.07
CA ILE A 143 -21.43 -9.33 11.55
C ILE A 143 -21.31 -8.12 10.63
N ALA A 144 -21.26 -8.33 9.31
CA ALA A 144 -21.19 -7.25 8.33
C ALA A 144 -22.46 -6.38 8.36
N ASP A 145 -23.64 -7.01 8.49
CA ASP A 145 -24.92 -6.30 8.59
C ASP A 145 -25.00 -5.42 9.85
N ILE A 146 -24.51 -5.92 10.99
CA ILE A 146 -24.46 -5.18 12.25
C ILE A 146 -23.45 -4.03 12.18
N VAL A 147 -22.28 -4.24 11.56
CA VAL A 147 -21.31 -3.15 11.35
C VAL A 147 -21.92 -2.05 10.48
N LYS A 148 -22.60 -2.43 9.40
CA LYS A 148 -23.23 -1.49 8.46
C LYS A 148 -24.40 -0.73 9.08
N ASN A 149 -25.31 -1.44 9.74
CA ASN A 149 -26.62 -0.92 10.13
C ASN A 149 -26.78 -0.68 11.64
N GLY A 150 -25.81 -1.11 12.45
CA GLY A 150 -25.90 -1.11 13.90
C GLY A 150 -26.80 -2.23 14.43
N THR A 151 -27.09 -2.18 15.73
CA THR A 151 -27.97 -3.14 16.40
C THR A 151 -29.39 -2.58 16.63
N PRO A 152 -30.43 -3.43 16.71
CA PRO A 152 -31.80 -2.98 17.00
C PRO A 152 -31.94 -2.22 18.33
N SER A 153 -31.11 -2.56 19.32
CA SER A 153 -31.07 -1.89 20.63
C SER A 153 -30.39 -0.51 20.59
N LYS A 154 -29.82 -0.12 19.44
CA LYS A 154 -29.03 1.10 19.21
C LYS A 154 -27.81 1.28 20.12
N LYS A 155 -27.41 0.25 20.86
CA LYS A 155 -26.18 0.27 21.69
C LYS A 155 -24.92 0.28 20.82
N MET A 156 -24.98 -0.41 19.68
CA MET A 156 -23.96 -0.32 18.62
C MET A 156 -24.48 0.56 17.47
N PRO A 157 -23.86 1.71 17.18
CA PRO A 157 -24.27 2.60 16.10
C PRO A 157 -23.82 2.08 14.73
N PRO A 158 -24.56 2.42 13.64
CA PRO A 158 -24.14 2.11 12.28
C PRO A 158 -22.80 2.78 11.95
N GLN A 159 -21.91 2.05 11.27
CA GLN A 159 -20.61 2.55 10.85
C GLN A 159 -20.66 3.04 9.39
N SER A 160 -21.38 4.14 9.15
CA SER A 160 -21.61 4.66 7.79
C SER A 160 -20.37 5.27 7.12
N GLN A 161 -19.27 5.45 7.86
CA GLN A 161 -18.01 5.92 7.31
C GLN A 161 -17.26 4.85 6.52
N PHE A 162 -17.61 3.56 6.70
CA PHE A 162 -16.90 2.47 6.05
C PHE A 162 -17.52 2.09 4.70
N ASN A 163 -16.66 1.84 3.73
CA ASN A 163 -17.05 1.23 2.46
C ASN A 163 -17.22 -0.29 2.60
N GLU A 164 -17.74 -0.95 1.55
CA GLU A 164 -18.05 -2.39 1.62
C GLU A 164 -16.82 -3.28 1.84
N ASN A 165 -15.64 -2.90 1.35
CA ASN A 165 -14.43 -3.67 1.57
C ASN A 165 -13.96 -3.54 3.03
N GLU A 166 -14.03 -2.34 3.60
CA GLU A 166 -13.72 -2.10 5.01
C GLU A 166 -14.65 -2.88 5.93
N ILE A 167 -15.95 -2.91 5.61
CA ILE A 167 -16.94 -3.69 6.35
C ILE A 167 -16.63 -5.19 6.26
N ALA A 168 -16.31 -5.71 5.07
CA ALA A 168 -15.95 -7.12 4.91
C ALA A 168 -14.66 -7.47 5.68
N MET A 169 -13.65 -6.59 5.62
CA MET A 169 -12.38 -6.76 6.31
C MET A 169 -12.55 -6.82 7.82
N VAL A 170 -13.27 -5.86 8.41
CA VAL A 170 -13.51 -5.85 9.86
C VAL A 170 -14.41 -7.01 10.28
N ALA A 171 -15.42 -7.38 9.47
CA ALA A 171 -16.28 -8.52 9.76
C ALA A 171 -15.49 -9.85 9.78
N GLY A 172 -14.59 -10.05 8.80
CA GLY A 172 -13.71 -11.22 8.77
C GLY A 172 -12.74 -11.25 9.95
N TYR A 173 -12.19 -10.10 10.34
CA TYR A 173 -11.35 -10.01 11.54
C TYR A 173 -12.13 -10.37 12.82
N VAL A 174 -13.31 -9.80 13.02
CA VAL A 174 -14.19 -10.09 14.17
C VAL A 174 -14.58 -11.58 14.18
N ALA A 175 -14.89 -12.17 13.02
CA ALA A 175 -15.17 -13.60 12.92
C ALA A 175 -13.99 -14.47 13.39
N LYS A 176 -12.73 -14.04 13.14
CA LYS A 176 -11.51 -14.71 13.62
C LYS A 176 -11.21 -14.47 15.11
N LEU A 177 -11.90 -13.54 15.77
CA LEU A 177 -11.75 -13.35 17.22
C LEU A 177 -12.47 -14.43 18.01
N ARG A 178 -13.53 -15.01 17.45
CA ARG A 178 -14.31 -16.09 18.07
C ARG A 178 -13.40 -17.24 18.55
N GLY A 179 -13.65 -17.70 19.77
CA GLY A 179 -12.90 -18.79 20.39
C GLY A 179 -11.55 -18.39 20.99
N LYS A 180 -11.09 -17.13 20.83
CA LYS A 180 -9.88 -16.65 21.52
C LYS A 180 -10.07 -16.50 23.03
N ASN A 181 -11.33 -16.34 23.48
CA ASN A 181 -11.71 -16.28 24.89
C ASN A 181 -10.82 -15.33 25.71
N VAL A 182 -10.65 -14.10 25.21
CA VAL A 182 -9.80 -13.11 25.87
C VAL A 182 -10.47 -12.71 27.19
N PRO A 183 -9.75 -12.73 28.33
CA PRO A 183 -10.31 -12.34 29.61
C PRO A 183 -10.88 -10.91 29.58
N GLY A 184 -12.14 -10.78 30.00
CA GLY A 184 -12.88 -9.52 30.09
C GLY A 184 -14.00 -9.63 31.12
N PRO A 185 -14.83 -8.59 31.29
CA PRO A 185 -15.94 -8.63 32.24
C PRO A 185 -16.96 -9.68 31.82
N GLU A 186 -17.28 -10.63 32.71
CA GLU A 186 -18.24 -11.72 32.43
C GLU A 186 -19.63 -11.18 32.04
N SER A 187 -19.99 -9.99 32.53
CA SER A 187 -21.21 -9.29 32.15
C SER A 187 -21.31 -8.94 30.66
N GLN A 188 -20.20 -8.98 29.92
CA GLN A 188 -20.15 -8.70 28.47
C GLN A 188 -20.23 -9.96 27.60
N MET A 189 -20.25 -11.15 28.21
CA MET A 189 -20.43 -12.44 27.52
C MET A 189 -21.93 -12.79 27.47
N GLN A 190 -22.66 -12.18 26.54
CA GLN A 190 -24.13 -12.24 26.49
C GLN A 190 -24.65 -12.98 25.26
N GLY A 191 -25.80 -13.64 25.41
CA GLY A 191 -26.50 -14.32 24.33
C GLY A 191 -26.37 -15.83 24.37
N GLU A 192 -26.60 -16.45 23.22
CA GLU A 192 -26.64 -17.91 23.06
C GLU A 192 -25.43 -18.40 22.28
N GLU A 193 -25.03 -19.63 22.54
CA GLU A 193 -24.01 -20.30 21.75
C GLU A 193 -24.59 -20.67 20.39
N ILE A 194 -23.91 -20.24 19.31
CA ILE A 194 -24.34 -20.50 17.93
C ILE A 194 -23.42 -21.54 17.29
N PRO A 195 -23.82 -22.21 16.20
CA PRO A 195 -22.92 -23.09 15.45
C PRO A 195 -21.61 -22.37 15.03
N PRO A 196 -20.47 -23.07 14.96
CA PRO A 196 -19.21 -22.47 14.55
C PRO A 196 -19.32 -21.90 13.13
N PHE A 197 -18.61 -20.78 12.88
CA PHE A 197 -18.58 -20.21 11.54
C PHE A 197 -17.89 -21.17 10.56
N PRO A 198 -18.29 -21.16 9.27
CA PRO A 198 -17.57 -21.88 8.24
C PRO A 198 -16.10 -21.46 8.24
N GLN A 199 -15.22 -22.37 7.84
CA GLN A 199 -13.78 -22.09 7.76
C GLN A 199 -13.41 -21.66 6.33
N PRO A 200 -12.40 -20.78 6.17
CA PRO A 200 -11.87 -20.47 4.85
C PRO A 200 -11.41 -21.73 4.13
N GLN A 201 -11.61 -21.79 2.82
CA GLN A 201 -10.95 -22.82 2.02
C GLN A 201 -9.44 -22.59 2.09
N SER A 202 -8.67 -23.64 2.36
CA SER A 202 -7.21 -23.56 2.39
C SER A 202 -6.70 -23.00 1.06
N GLN A 203 -6.09 -21.80 1.08
CA GLN A 203 -5.36 -21.27 -0.06
C GLN A 203 -4.24 -22.27 -0.42
N PRO A 204 -3.99 -22.56 -1.70
CA PRO A 204 -2.80 -23.30 -2.10
C PRO A 204 -1.60 -22.53 -1.58
N SER A 205 -0.67 -23.20 -0.91
CA SER A 205 0.62 -22.62 -0.58
C SER A 205 1.32 -22.27 -1.90
N ASP A 206 1.39 -20.99 -2.24
CA ASP A 206 2.21 -20.53 -3.35
C ASP A 206 3.67 -20.96 -3.07
N GLY A 207 4.15 -21.91 -3.87
CA GLY A 207 5.52 -22.45 -3.84
C GLY A 207 6.46 -21.68 -4.74
#